data_AF-A0A8X6MUB3-F1
#
_entry.id   AF-A0A8X6MUB3-F1
#
_cell.length_a   1.000
_cell.length_b   1.000
_cell.length_c   1.000
_cell.angle_alpha   90.00
_cell.angle_beta   90.00
_cell.angle_gamma   90.00
#
_symmetry.space_group_name_H-M   'P 1'
#
loop_
_entity.id
_entity.type
_entity.pdbx_description
1 polymer ?
#
loop_
_entity_poly.entity_id
_entity_poly.type
_entity_poly.pdbx_seq_one_letter_code
_entity_poly.pdbx_strand_id
1 'polypeptide(L)'
;MVLYVPDEIIDKDLITIIEQKDLLNQVERTVLKWIWLIMGIIMKRDANIEDSGPLEETEFWEMKCETLENVLVQLQRDDVKMCIEILKTAQLVSYIKFMEVSNQLQNEFYVAQSNIKFLSILKTSCRDIESSLLSEIPEHLSRLLDLVRIIWNNSPYFKKQNEISNLLCKVNNFVIKVVSHYIPMEEIFQNRTSEQKQNLLDVISCCNKWIKIFDS
;
A
#
# COMPACT_ATOMS: atom_id res chain seq x y z
N MET A 1 14.84 -1.05 -6.86
CA MET A 1 15.38 0.12 -7.59
C MET A 1 16.72 0.49 -6.97
N VAL A 2 17.72 0.86 -7.78
CA VAL A 2 19.03 1.29 -7.30
C VAL A 2 19.36 2.71 -7.77
N LEU A 3 19.76 3.59 -6.85
CA LEU A 3 20.31 4.92 -7.15
C LEU A 3 21.74 4.74 -7.66
N TYR A 4 21.89 4.69 -8.97
CA TYR A 4 23.17 4.58 -9.65
C TYR A 4 23.90 5.93 -9.63
N VAL A 5 25.17 5.92 -9.23
CA VAL A 5 26.10 7.04 -9.32
C VAL A 5 27.11 6.72 -10.43
N PRO A 6 27.29 7.60 -11.42
CA PRO A 6 28.30 7.38 -12.47
C PRO A 6 29.72 7.27 -11.93
N ASP A 7 30.48 6.30 -12.42
CA ASP A 7 31.86 6.01 -11.98
C ASP A 7 32.78 7.23 -12.10
N GLU A 8 32.53 8.12 -13.07
CA GLU A 8 33.36 9.33 -13.27
C GLU A 8 33.29 10.33 -12.10
N ILE A 9 32.31 10.17 -11.19
CA ILE A 9 32.08 11.01 -10.01
C ILE A 9 32.73 10.40 -8.75
N ILE A 10 32.86 9.07 -8.68
CA ILE A 10 33.23 8.35 -7.46
C ILE A 10 34.65 8.69 -6.97
N ASP A 11 35.57 8.96 -7.90
CA ASP A 11 36.99 9.19 -7.59
C ASP A 11 37.44 10.66 -7.69
N LYS A 12 36.52 11.60 -8.00
CA LYS A 12 36.85 13.02 -8.18
C LYS A 12 36.44 13.83 -6.97
N ASP A 13 37.23 14.85 -6.65
CA ASP A 13 36.86 15.79 -5.58
C ASP A 13 35.74 16.74 -6.03
N LEU A 14 35.00 17.25 -5.04
CA LEU A 14 33.84 18.11 -5.24
C LEU A 14 34.17 19.37 -6.06
N ILE A 15 35.34 19.97 -5.88
CA ILE A 15 35.73 21.22 -6.56
C ILE A 15 35.96 20.94 -8.04
N THR A 16 36.75 19.90 -8.36
CA THR A 16 36.99 19.47 -9.75
C THR A 16 35.70 19.20 -10.52
N ILE A 17 34.70 18.58 -9.88
CA ILE A 17 33.43 18.28 -10.53
C ILE A 17 32.63 19.56 -10.84
N ILE A 18 32.62 20.52 -9.92
CA ILE A 18 31.88 21.78 -10.09
C ILE A 18 32.49 22.65 -11.18
N GLU A 19 33.83 22.67 -11.29
CA GLU A 19 34.54 23.41 -12.35
C GLU A 19 34.33 22.78 -13.73
N GLN A 20 34.15 21.45 -13.80
CA GLN A 20 33.89 20.73 -15.04
C GLN A 20 32.41 20.69 -15.38
N LYS A 21 31.97 21.63 -16.22
CA LYS A 21 30.57 21.79 -16.64
C LYS A 21 29.91 20.49 -17.13
N ASP A 22 30.62 19.65 -17.88
CA ASP A 22 30.07 18.40 -18.39
C ASP A 22 29.76 17.38 -17.28
N LEU A 23 30.63 17.28 -16.27
CA LEU A 23 30.42 16.43 -15.11
C LEU A 23 29.30 16.96 -14.22
N LEU A 24 29.28 18.27 -13.96
CA LEU A 24 28.21 18.89 -13.19
C LEU A 24 26.83 18.63 -13.84
N ASN A 25 26.73 18.76 -15.17
CA ASN A 25 25.52 18.43 -15.91
C ASN A 25 25.19 16.92 -15.87
N GLN A 26 26.18 16.03 -15.76
CA GLN A 26 25.97 14.59 -15.61
C GLN A 26 25.41 14.26 -14.22
N VAL A 27 25.96 14.87 -13.16
CA VAL A 27 25.44 14.75 -11.78
C VAL A 27 23.99 15.23 -11.74
N GLU A 28 23.71 16.43 -12.27
CA GLU A 28 22.35 16.98 -12.29
C GLU A 28 21.36 16.07 -13.02
N ARG A 29 21.72 15.56 -14.21
CA ARG A 29 20.87 14.61 -14.96
C ARG A 29 20.62 13.32 -14.18
N THR A 30 21.61 12.85 -13.43
CA THR A 30 21.48 11.65 -12.59
C THR A 30 20.50 11.90 -11.45
N VAL A 31 20.66 13.00 -10.71
CA VAL A 31 19.75 13.36 -9.62
C VAL A 31 18.33 13.64 -10.11
N LEU A 32 18.17 14.27 -11.28
CA LEU A 32 16.86 14.46 -11.88
C LEU A 32 16.17 13.11 -12.17
N LYS A 33 16.90 12.12 -12.68
CA LYS A 33 16.34 10.76 -12.86
C LYS A 33 15.90 10.16 -11.52
N TRP A 34 16.68 10.32 -10.46
CA TRP A 34 16.29 9.86 -9.12
C TRP A 34 14.99 10.52 -8.65
N ILE A 35 14.84 11.84 -8.85
CA ILE A 35 13.60 12.57 -8.54
C ILE A 35 12.40 11.93 -9.24
N TRP A 36 12.49 11.69 -10.55
CA TRP A 36 11.41 11.06 -11.32
C TRP A 36 11.06 9.67 -10.80
N LEU A 37 12.07 8.86 -10.50
CA LEU A 37 11.87 7.51 -9.98
C LEU A 37 11.23 7.50 -8.59
N ILE A 38 11.69 8.37 -7.69
CA ILE A 38 11.13 8.49 -6.33
C ILE A 38 9.68 8.99 -6.40
N MET A 39 9.40 10.00 -7.22
CA MET A 39 8.03 10.47 -7.47
C MET A 39 7.14 9.32 -7.97
N GLY A 40 7.64 8.48 -8.88
CA GLY A 40 6.91 7.30 -9.35
C GLY A 40 6.55 6.32 -8.21
N ILE A 41 7.45 6.09 -7.26
CA ILE A 41 7.20 5.24 -6.09
C ILE A 41 6.17 5.88 -5.16
N ILE A 42 6.30 7.17 -4.87
CA ILE A 42 5.38 7.95 -4.02
C ILE A 42 3.96 7.88 -4.60
N MET A 43 3.83 8.18 -5.89
CA MET A 43 2.55 8.24 -6.60
C MET A 43 1.94 6.87 -6.89
N LYS A 44 2.72 5.79 -6.77
CA LYS A 44 2.21 4.43 -6.97
C LYS A 44 1.11 4.15 -5.94
N ARG A 45 -0.10 4.00 -6.47
CA ARG A 45 -1.23 3.37 -5.80
C ARG A 45 -1.46 2.00 -6.41
N ASP A 46 -2.11 1.12 -5.67
CA ASP A 46 -2.59 -0.12 -6.24
C ASP A 46 -3.56 0.20 -7.39
N ALA A 47 -3.39 -0.45 -8.54
CA ALA A 47 -4.30 -0.27 -9.67
C ALA A 47 -5.62 -1.00 -9.44
N ASN A 48 -5.66 -1.96 -8.50
CA ASN A 48 -6.78 -2.85 -8.25
C ASN A 48 -7.59 -2.46 -6.99
N ILE A 49 -7.77 -1.16 -6.76
CA ILE A 49 -8.50 -0.63 -5.58
C ILE A 49 -9.92 -1.21 -5.49
N GLU A 50 -10.56 -1.49 -6.63
CA GLU A 50 -11.96 -1.91 -6.69
C GLU A 50 -12.19 -3.40 -6.37
N ASP A 51 -11.19 -4.28 -6.52
CA ASP A 51 -11.35 -5.74 -6.34
C ASP A 51 -10.48 -6.33 -5.20
N SER A 52 -9.67 -5.51 -4.52
CA SER A 52 -8.79 -5.96 -3.44
C SER A 52 -9.50 -6.02 -2.09
N GLY A 53 -9.18 -7.03 -1.28
CA GLY A 53 -9.63 -7.15 0.11
C GLY A 53 -8.69 -6.45 1.11
N PRO A 54 -9.01 -6.51 2.42
CA PRO A 54 -8.16 -5.94 3.47
C PRO A 54 -6.78 -6.60 3.60
N LEU A 55 -6.68 -7.88 3.26
CA LEU A 55 -5.40 -8.61 3.29
C LEU A 55 -4.47 -8.12 2.18
N GLU A 56 -4.99 -8.05 0.96
CA GLU A 56 -4.25 -7.55 -0.21
C GLU A 56 -3.84 -6.08 -0.02
N GLU A 57 -4.70 -5.26 0.58
CA GLU A 57 -4.34 -3.87 0.95
C GLU A 57 -3.17 -3.83 1.95
N THR A 58 -3.14 -4.75 2.92
CA THR A 58 -2.03 -4.77 3.88
C THR A 58 -0.73 -5.18 3.21
N GLU A 59 -0.77 -6.18 2.33
CA GLU A 59 0.39 -6.62 1.55
C GLU A 59 0.92 -5.51 0.64
N PHE A 60 0.02 -4.74 0.01
CA PHE A 60 0.38 -3.55 -0.76
C PHE A 60 1.19 -2.56 0.09
N TRP A 61 0.71 -2.21 1.29
CA TRP A 61 1.42 -1.28 2.17
C TRP A 61 2.74 -1.86 2.66
N GLU A 62 2.83 -3.15 2.96
CA GLU A 62 4.08 -3.84 3.33
C GLU A 62 5.12 -3.74 2.21
N MET A 63 4.76 -4.10 0.98
CA MET A 63 5.65 -3.98 -0.19
C MET A 63 6.06 -2.54 -0.49
N LYS A 64 5.11 -1.58 -0.36
CA LYS A 64 5.40 -0.16 -0.56
C LYS A 64 6.35 0.35 0.53
N CYS A 65 6.14 -0.02 1.79
CA CYS A 65 6.99 0.35 2.92
C CYS A 65 8.43 -0.16 2.74
N GLU A 66 8.60 -1.42 2.37
CA GLU A 66 9.92 -2.01 2.08
C GLU A 66 10.61 -1.26 0.92
N THR A 67 9.86 -0.94 -0.14
CA THR A 67 10.40 -0.17 -1.27
C THR A 67 10.86 1.23 -0.83
N LEU A 68 10.05 1.93 -0.04
CA LEU A 68 10.37 3.27 0.48
C LEU A 68 11.59 3.24 1.40
N GLU A 69 11.66 2.27 2.31
CA GLU A 69 12.79 2.06 3.23
C GLU A 69 14.09 1.82 2.46
N ASN A 70 14.05 0.94 1.46
CA ASN A 70 15.19 0.64 0.60
C ASN A 70 15.72 1.89 -0.11
N VAL A 71 14.85 2.83 -0.51
CA VAL A 71 15.29 4.11 -1.09
C VAL A 71 15.89 5.01 -0.02
N LEU A 72 15.26 5.14 1.15
CA LEU A 72 15.76 5.96 2.26
C LEU A 72 17.16 5.51 2.70
N VAL A 73 17.43 4.20 2.75
CA VAL A 73 18.76 3.64 3.04
C VAL A 73 19.76 4.03 1.95
N GLN A 74 19.37 3.97 0.67
CA GLN A 74 20.25 4.37 -0.43
C GLN A 74 20.59 5.87 -0.41
N LEU A 75 19.67 6.72 0.06
CA LEU A 75 19.96 8.14 0.27
C LEU A 75 21.04 8.40 1.32
N GLN A 76 21.34 7.41 2.16
CA GLN A 76 22.41 7.50 3.15
C GLN A 76 23.79 7.10 2.63
N ARG A 77 23.90 6.55 1.42
CA ARG A 77 25.19 6.20 0.83
C ARG A 77 26.04 7.45 0.57
N ASP A 78 27.34 7.34 0.82
CA ASP A 78 28.25 8.49 0.75
C ASP A 78 28.37 9.05 -0.66
N ASP A 79 28.35 8.19 -1.68
CA ASP A 79 28.36 8.58 -3.10
C ASP A 79 27.10 9.35 -3.50
N VAL A 80 25.92 8.95 -3.00
CA VAL A 80 24.66 9.67 -3.21
C VAL A 80 24.68 11.02 -2.50
N LYS A 81 25.15 11.06 -1.25
CA LYS A 81 25.32 12.31 -0.48
C LYS A 81 26.26 13.28 -1.18
N MET A 82 27.35 12.78 -1.75
CA MET A 82 28.30 13.59 -2.52
C MET A 82 27.63 14.26 -3.72
N CYS A 83 26.83 13.52 -4.50
CA CYS A 83 26.05 14.10 -5.61
C CYS A 83 25.13 15.24 -5.13
N ILE A 84 24.46 15.06 -3.99
CA ILE A 84 23.57 16.07 -3.41
C ILE A 84 24.35 17.31 -2.95
N GLU A 85 25.50 17.13 -2.29
CA GLU A 85 26.37 18.23 -1.87
C GLU A 85 26.98 18.99 -3.05
N ILE A 86 27.27 18.32 -4.18
CA ILE A 86 27.68 18.96 -5.43
C ILE A 86 26.57 19.89 -5.92
N LEU A 87 25.33 19.42 -6.03
CA LEU A 87 24.21 20.26 -6.48
C LEU A 87 23.98 21.47 -5.57
N LYS A 88 24.09 21.25 -4.25
CA LYS A 88 23.94 22.29 -3.23
C LYS A 88 25.03 23.35 -3.33
N THR A 89 26.29 22.94 -3.46
CA THR A 89 27.44 23.84 -3.56
C THR A 89 27.41 24.63 -4.87
N ALA A 90 27.01 23.98 -5.96
CA ALA A 90 26.78 24.62 -7.25
C ALA A 90 25.46 25.42 -7.32
N GLN A 91 24.68 25.48 -6.23
CA GLN A 91 23.42 26.22 -6.12
C GLN A 91 22.37 25.86 -7.19
N LEU A 92 22.33 24.59 -7.60
CA LEU A 92 21.42 24.13 -8.63
C LEU A 92 19.99 23.98 -8.11
N VAL A 93 19.01 24.38 -8.92
CA VAL A 93 17.57 24.26 -8.58
C VAL A 93 17.17 22.79 -8.35
N SER A 94 17.84 21.85 -9.00
CA SER A 94 17.67 20.41 -8.82
C SER A 94 17.91 19.96 -7.37
N TYR A 95 18.77 20.65 -6.60
CA TYR A 95 18.95 20.38 -5.17
C TYR A 95 17.66 20.63 -4.38
N ILE A 96 17.00 21.77 -4.59
CA ILE A 96 15.77 22.13 -3.88
C ILE A 96 14.67 21.11 -4.17
N LYS A 97 14.47 20.78 -5.45
CA LYS A 97 13.50 19.76 -5.89
C LYS A 97 13.80 18.40 -5.27
N PHE A 98 15.06 18.02 -5.19
CA PHE A 98 15.46 16.76 -4.56
C PHE A 98 15.10 16.73 -3.08
N MET A 99 15.36 17.82 -2.34
CA MET A 99 15.01 17.90 -0.92
C MET A 99 13.50 17.83 -0.69
N GLU A 100 12.69 18.48 -1.54
CA GLU A 100 11.22 18.38 -1.50
C GLU A 100 10.76 16.93 -1.68
N VAL A 101 11.27 16.25 -2.71
CA VAL A 101 10.97 14.84 -3.01
C VAL A 101 11.42 13.91 -1.88
N SER A 102 12.60 14.15 -1.30
CA SER A 102 13.12 13.37 -0.17
C SER A 102 12.25 13.51 1.07
N ASN A 103 11.75 14.72 1.37
CA ASN A 103 10.82 14.94 2.48
C ASN A 103 9.48 14.25 2.23
N GLN A 104 8.97 14.31 1.00
CA GLN A 104 7.74 13.58 0.64
C GLN A 104 7.92 12.06 0.76
N LEU A 105 9.06 11.51 0.31
CA LEU A 105 9.42 10.10 0.48
C LEU A 105 9.37 9.69 1.96
N GLN A 106 9.97 10.48 2.84
CA GLN A 106 9.98 10.21 4.27
C GLN A 106 8.57 10.26 4.89
N ASN A 107 7.75 11.22 4.47
CA ASN A 107 6.36 11.31 4.91
C ASN A 107 5.55 10.09 4.45
N GLU A 108 5.67 9.68 3.19
CA GLU A 108 5.01 8.47 2.68
C GLU A 108 5.46 7.20 3.40
N PHE A 109 6.72 7.12 3.82
CA PHE A 109 7.22 6.01 4.64
C PHE A 109 6.52 5.94 6.00
N TYR A 110 6.32 7.07 6.68
CA TYR A 110 5.56 7.11 7.93
C TYR A 110 4.08 6.77 7.73
N VAL A 111 3.47 7.22 6.63
CA VAL A 111 2.10 6.86 6.23
C VAL A 111 2.01 5.33 6.08
N ALA A 112 2.92 4.73 5.31
CA ALA A 112 2.93 3.29 5.05
C ALA A 112 3.07 2.49 6.35
N GLN A 113 4.03 2.82 7.23
CA GLN A 113 4.18 2.16 8.52
C GLN A 113 2.93 2.22 9.39
N SER A 114 2.31 3.41 9.48
CA SER A 114 1.08 3.56 10.24
C SER A 114 -0.05 2.74 9.63
N ASN A 115 -0.21 2.74 8.31
CA ASN A 115 -1.24 1.96 7.64
C ASN A 115 -1.05 0.46 7.88
N ILE A 116 0.17 -0.06 7.76
CA ILE A 116 0.48 -1.47 8.10
C ILE A 116 0.05 -1.78 9.53
N LYS A 117 0.44 -0.93 10.50
CA LYS A 117 0.09 -1.14 11.91
C LYS A 117 -1.42 -1.27 12.11
N PHE A 118 -2.21 -0.40 11.51
CA PHE A 118 -3.66 -0.43 11.69
C PHE A 118 -4.33 -1.54 10.87
N LEU A 119 -3.92 -1.78 9.63
CA LEU A 119 -4.51 -2.84 8.80
C LEU A 119 -4.14 -4.24 9.33
N SER A 120 -2.97 -4.39 9.95
CA SER A 120 -2.53 -5.67 10.53
C SER A 120 -3.49 -6.23 11.58
N ILE A 121 -4.28 -5.38 12.25
CA ILE A 121 -5.26 -5.84 13.24
C ILE A 121 -6.42 -6.60 12.59
N LEU A 122 -6.70 -6.35 11.30
CA LEU A 122 -7.74 -7.03 10.54
C LEU A 122 -7.28 -8.40 10.07
N LYS A 123 -5.96 -8.63 9.92
CA LYS A 123 -5.39 -9.85 9.32
C LYS A 123 -5.91 -11.13 9.98
N THR A 124 -5.89 -11.19 11.32
CA THR A 124 -6.36 -12.38 12.04
C THR A 124 -7.84 -12.62 11.81
N SER A 125 -8.67 -11.57 11.92
CA SER A 125 -10.11 -11.69 11.72
C SER A 125 -10.47 -12.08 10.28
N CYS A 126 -9.76 -11.57 9.28
CA CYS A 126 -9.96 -11.97 7.89
C CYS A 126 -9.62 -13.46 7.68
N ARG A 127 -8.51 -13.94 8.23
CA ARG A 127 -8.14 -15.37 8.13
C ARG A 127 -9.13 -16.28 8.85
N ASP A 128 -9.62 -15.85 10.02
CA ASP A 128 -10.65 -16.59 10.75
C ASP A 128 -11.90 -16.75 9.88
N ILE A 129 -12.37 -15.67 9.24
CA ILE A 129 -13.53 -15.67 8.33
C ILE A 129 -13.32 -16.59 7.13
N GLU A 130 -12.15 -16.57 6.50
CA GLU A 130 -11.83 -17.47 5.37
C GLU A 130 -11.88 -18.96 5.75
N SER A 131 -11.60 -19.27 7.02
CA SER A 131 -11.61 -20.64 7.55
C SER A 131 -12.91 -21.06 8.25
N SER A 132 -13.87 -20.14 8.40
CA SER A 132 -15.10 -20.34 9.19
C SER A 132 -16.15 -21.16 8.45
N LEU A 133 -17.14 -21.68 9.16
CA LEU A 133 -18.36 -22.17 8.53
C LEU A 133 -19.28 -20.99 8.16
N LEU A 134 -20.10 -21.15 7.11
CA LEU A 134 -21.03 -20.11 6.64
C LEU A 134 -21.96 -19.57 7.76
N SER A 135 -22.30 -20.40 8.74
CA SER A 135 -23.12 -20.02 9.90
C SER A 135 -22.42 -19.07 10.89
N GLU A 136 -21.09 -19.13 10.94
CA GLU A 136 -20.24 -18.39 11.89
C GLU A 136 -19.77 -17.04 11.32
N ILE A 137 -19.71 -16.93 9.98
CA ILE A 137 -19.26 -15.72 9.27
C ILE A 137 -19.92 -14.43 9.80
N PRO A 138 -21.25 -14.34 10.03
CA PRO A 138 -21.86 -13.10 10.51
C PRO A 138 -21.31 -12.61 11.86
N GLU A 139 -20.99 -13.51 12.79
CA GLU A 139 -20.43 -13.14 14.10
C GLU A 139 -19.00 -12.60 13.94
N HIS A 140 -18.19 -13.27 13.13
CA HIS A 140 -16.84 -12.81 12.80
C HIS A 140 -16.85 -11.47 12.05
N LEU A 141 -17.85 -11.22 11.20
CA LEU A 141 -18.01 -9.95 10.49
C LEU A 141 -18.37 -8.79 11.42
N SER A 142 -19.18 -9.02 12.45
CA SER A 142 -19.45 -8.01 13.49
C SER A 142 -18.14 -7.60 14.17
N ARG A 143 -17.31 -8.58 14.55
CA ARG A 143 -16.00 -8.32 15.15
C ARG A 143 -15.06 -7.58 14.20
N LEU A 144 -15.08 -7.92 12.91
CA LEU A 144 -14.27 -7.22 11.90
C LEU A 144 -14.66 -5.74 11.79
N LEU A 145 -15.95 -5.41 11.80
CA LEU A 145 -16.42 -4.03 11.78
C LEU A 145 -16.04 -3.25 13.04
N ASP A 146 -16.04 -3.89 14.21
CA ASP A 146 -15.55 -3.24 15.44
C ASP A 146 -14.05 -2.91 15.33
N LEU A 147 -13.25 -3.78 14.71
CA LEU A 147 -11.85 -3.47 14.41
C LEU A 147 -11.72 -2.30 13.43
N VAL A 148 -12.56 -2.24 12.39
CA VAL A 148 -12.61 -1.09 11.46
C VAL A 148 -12.96 0.21 12.20
N ARG A 149 -13.90 0.17 13.16
CA ARG A 149 -14.22 1.33 14.03
C ARG A 149 -13.03 1.74 14.89
N ILE A 150 -12.27 0.77 15.43
CA ILE A 150 -11.01 1.06 16.16
C ILE A 150 -10.00 1.75 15.24
N ILE A 151 -9.84 1.28 14.00
CA ILE A 151 -8.95 1.91 13.00
C ILE A 151 -9.38 3.35 12.74
N TRP A 152 -10.67 3.60 12.47
CA TRP A 152 -11.17 4.94 12.23
C TRP A 152 -10.84 5.89 13.39
N ASN A 153 -11.12 5.47 14.63
CA ASN A 153 -10.93 6.33 15.79
C ASN A 153 -9.45 6.63 16.10
N ASN A 154 -8.54 5.70 15.79
CA ASN A 154 -7.14 5.78 16.26
C ASN A 154 -6.12 6.04 15.16
N SER A 155 -6.39 5.69 13.90
CA SER A 155 -5.44 5.87 12.81
C SER A 155 -5.28 7.33 12.46
N PRO A 156 -4.07 7.87 12.29
CA PRO A 156 -3.88 9.24 11.80
C PRO A 156 -4.21 9.38 10.29
N TYR A 157 -4.15 8.30 9.51
CA TYR A 157 -4.31 8.34 8.05
C TYR A 157 -5.65 7.76 7.56
N PHE A 158 -6.34 6.94 8.37
CA PHE A 158 -7.71 6.47 8.10
C PHE A 158 -8.80 7.32 8.79
N LYS A 159 -8.55 8.63 9.04
CA LYS A 159 -9.56 9.53 9.63
C LYS A 159 -10.48 10.19 8.61
N LYS A 160 -10.02 10.32 7.37
CA LYS A 160 -10.80 10.97 6.31
C LYS A 160 -11.90 10.03 5.87
N GLN A 161 -13.09 10.59 5.64
CA GLN A 161 -14.27 9.80 5.27
C GLN A 161 -14.03 8.94 4.04
N ASN A 162 -13.32 9.45 3.03
CA ASN A 162 -12.99 8.68 1.84
C ASN A 162 -12.12 7.44 2.13
N GLU A 163 -11.15 7.56 3.05
CA GLU A 163 -10.22 6.46 3.35
C GLU A 163 -10.90 5.33 4.12
N ILE A 164 -11.78 5.68 5.08
CA ILE A 164 -12.56 4.67 5.81
C ILE A 164 -13.64 4.04 4.91
N SER A 165 -14.28 4.84 4.04
CA SER A 165 -15.22 4.30 3.05
C SER A 165 -14.52 3.33 2.09
N ASN A 166 -13.31 3.64 1.63
CA ASN A 166 -12.52 2.71 0.80
C ASN A 166 -12.21 1.41 1.54
N LEU A 167 -11.82 1.48 2.81
CA LEU A 167 -11.59 0.29 3.63
C LEU A 167 -12.86 -0.56 3.80
N LEU A 168 -14.02 0.08 4.02
CA LEU A 168 -15.31 -0.62 4.11
C LEU A 168 -15.70 -1.27 2.78
N CYS A 169 -15.45 -0.62 1.64
CA CYS A 169 -15.64 -1.24 0.33
C CYS A 169 -14.78 -2.50 0.18
N LYS A 170 -13.50 -2.43 0.57
CA LYS A 170 -12.59 -3.59 0.55
C LYS A 170 -13.07 -4.72 1.47
N VAL A 171 -13.58 -4.40 2.66
CA VAL A 171 -14.20 -5.37 3.56
C VAL A 171 -15.40 -6.02 2.89
N ASN A 172 -16.27 -5.24 2.24
CA ASN A 172 -17.44 -5.78 1.54
C ASN A 172 -17.04 -6.71 0.38
N ASN A 173 -16.03 -6.34 -0.41
CA ASN A 173 -15.49 -7.19 -1.47
C ASN A 173 -14.93 -8.50 -0.91
N PHE A 174 -14.23 -8.44 0.22
CA PHE A 174 -13.77 -9.62 0.94
C PHE A 174 -14.93 -10.52 1.37
N VAL A 175 -16.02 -9.96 1.93
CA VAL A 175 -17.22 -10.75 2.29
C VAL A 175 -17.82 -11.43 1.06
N ILE A 176 -17.99 -10.69 -0.03
CA ILE A 176 -18.54 -11.24 -1.28
C ILE A 176 -17.66 -12.38 -1.78
N LYS A 177 -16.32 -12.20 -1.78
CA LYS A 177 -15.35 -13.22 -2.17
C LYS A 177 -15.51 -14.47 -1.32
N VAL A 178 -15.49 -14.36 0.02
CA VAL A 178 -15.62 -15.52 0.92
C VAL A 178 -16.95 -16.24 0.74
N VAL A 179 -18.07 -15.52 0.76
CA VAL A 179 -19.40 -16.13 0.65
C VAL A 179 -19.60 -16.78 -0.72
N SER A 180 -19.04 -16.20 -1.79
CA SER A 180 -19.13 -16.78 -3.14
C SER A 180 -18.41 -18.13 -3.27
N HIS A 181 -17.41 -18.44 -2.43
CA HIS A 181 -16.77 -19.76 -2.42
C HIS A 181 -17.73 -20.88 -1.99
N TYR A 182 -18.80 -20.57 -1.25
CA TYR A 182 -19.83 -21.54 -0.85
C TYR A 182 -20.91 -21.76 -1.92
N ILE A 183 -20.79 -21.13 -3.09
CA ILE A 183 -21.71 -21.30 -4.21
C ILE A 183 -21.07 -22.31 -5.19
N PRO A 184 -21.49 -23.59 -5.19
CA PRO A 184 -20.92 -24.60 -6.09
C PRO A 184 -21.45 -24.40 -7.51
N MET A 185 -20.85 -23.45 -8.25
CA MET A 185 -21.32 -23.03 -9.58
C MET A 185 -21.43 -24.20 -10.56
N GLU A 186 -20.50 -25.16 -10.54
CA GLU A 186 -20.51 -26.30 -11.46
C GLU A 186 -21.62 -27.32 -11.13
N GLU A 187 -21.94 -27.50 -9.85
CA GLU A 187 -22.89 -28.51 -9.40
C GLU A 187 -24.35 -28.05 -9.54
N ILE A 188 -24.60 -26.74 -9.38
CA ILE A 188 -25.94 -26.13 -9.53
C ILE A 188 -26.56 -26.43 -10.90
N PHE A 189 -25.73 -26.48 -11.95
CA PHE A 189 -26.20 -26.73 -13.30
C PHE A 189 -26.33 -28.22 -13.64
N GLN A 190 -25.68 -29.11 -12.89
CA GLN A 190 -25.61 -30.54 -13.21
C GLN A 190 -26.63 -31.38 -12.43
N ASN A 191 -26.82 -31.14 -11.13
CA ASN A 191 -27.67 -31.98 -10.28
C ASN A 191 -28.50 -31.14 -9.31
N ARG A 192 -29.71 -30.72 -9.69
CA ARG A 192 -30.61 -29.90 -8.84
C ARG A 192 -31.13 -30.68 -7.62
N THR A 193 -30.32 -30.80 -6.57
CA THR A 193 -30.69 -31.49 -5.33
C THR A 193 -31.28 -30.52 -4.30
N SER A 194 -32.05 -31.06 -3.34
CA SER A 194 -32.57 -30.29 -2.20
C SER A 194 -31.45 -29.66 -1.36
N GLU A 195 -30.29 -30.30 -1.32
CA GLU A 195 -29.09 -29.85 -0.59
C GLU A 195 -28.48 -28.59 -1.20
N GLN A 196 -28.33 -28.52 -2.52
CA GLN A 196 -27.85 -27.30 -3.19
C GLN A 196 -28.79 -26.12 -3.00
N LYS A 197 -30.10 -26.36 -3.03
CA LYS A 197 -31.10 -25.34 -2.73
C LYS A 197 -30.93 -24.82 -1.29
N GLN A 198 -30.66 -25.71 -0.34
CA GLN A 198 -30.43 -25.31 1.05
C GLN A 198 -29.15 -24.48 1.20
N ASN A 199 -28.04 -24.89 0.57
CA ASN A 199 -26.79 -24.12 0.58
C ASN A 199 -26.97 -22.69 0.03
N LEU A 200 -27.72 -22.53 -1.07
CA LEU A 200 -28.04 -21.20 -1.61
C LEU A 200 -28.90 -20.36 -0.65
N LEU A 201 -29.86 -20.97 0.04
CA LEU A 201 -30.67 -20.28 1.05
C LEU A 201 -29.83 -19.85 2.26
N ASP A 202 -28.88 -20.67 2.67
CA ASP A 202 -27.96 -20.37 3.78
C ASP A 202 -27.02 -19.22 3.39
N VAL A 203 -26.54 -19.18 2.15
CA VAL A 203 -25.76 -18.07 1.59
C VAL A 203 -26.58 -16.77 1.61
N ILE A 204 -27.82 -16.81 1.12
CA ILE A 204 -28.72 -15.64 1.15
C ILE A 204 -28.97 -15.17 2.59
N SER A 205 -29.17 -16.12 3.52
CA SER A 205 -29.33 -15.83 4.95
C SER A 205 -28.11 -15.13 5.54
N CYS A 206 -26.90 -15.60 5.21
CA CYS A 206 -25.64 -14.98 5.61
C CYS A 206 -25.52 -13.55 5.07
N CYS A 207 -25.77 -13.33 3.78
CA CYS A 207 -25.75 -11.99 3.17
C CYS A 207 -26.75 -11.03 3.83
N ASN A 208 -27.97 -11.49 4.10
CA ASN A 208 -28.99 -10.67 4.77
C ASN A 208 -28.61 -10.31 6.21
N LYS A 209 -27.93 -11.22 6.93
CA LYS A 209 -27.38 -10.91 8.25
C LYS A 209 -26.27 -9.86 8.14
N TRP A 210 -25.37 -10.01 7.16
CA TRP A 210 -24.30 -9.03 6.90
C TRP A 210 -24.86 -7.62 6.65
N ILE A 211 -25.83 -7.48 5.75
CA ILE A 211 -26.46 -6.17 5.44
C ILE A 211 -26.98 -5.50 6.72
N LYS A 212 -27.68 -6.26 7.58
CA LYS A 212 -28.19 -5.74 8.85
C LYS A 212 -27.10 -5.29 9.82
N ILE A 213 -25.97 -6.00 9.85
CA ILE A 213 -24.83 -5.64 10.72
C ILE A 213 -24.13 -4.39 10.17
N PHE A 214 -23.97 -4.30 8.85
CA PHE A 214 -23.31 -3.17 8.19
C PHE A 214 -24.10 -1.86 8.33
N ASP A 215 -25.44 -1.94 8.26
CA ASP A 215 -26.34 -0.80 8.40
C ASP A 215 -26.57 -0.37 9.87
N SER A 216 -26.03 -1.11 10.85
CA SER A 216 -26.20 -0.88 12.30
C SER A 216 -25.09 -0.06 12.94
#